data_AF-A0A380DYP3-F1
#
_entry.id   AF-A0A380DYP3-F1
#
_cell.length_a   1.000
_cell.length_b   1.000
_cell.length_c   1.000
_cell.angle_alpha   90.00
_cell.angle_beta   90.00
_cell.angle_gamma   90.00
#
_symmetry.space_group_name_H-M   'P 1'
#
loop_
_entity.id
_entity.type
_entity.pdbx_description
1 polymer ?
#
loop_
_entity_poly.entity_id
_entity_poly.type
_entity_poly.pdbx_seq_one_letter_code
_entity_poly.pdbx_strand_id
1 'polypeptide(L)' 'MVTSTLLATETPKFIAPAMNVHMYENKRTQQNINILKEDGYHFIEPGSGFLACGYVAKGRMEEPLQIVSVIDAHFKIVIV' A
#
# COMPACT_ATOMS: atom_id res chain seq x y z
N MET A 1 -11.93 14.41 2.93
CA MET A 1 -12.84 13.26 3.14
C MET A 1 -12.09 11.92 3.26
N VAL A 2 -10.99 11.66 2.54
CA VAL A 2 -10.26 10.36 2.66
C VAL A 2 -9.71 10.11 4.08
N THR A 3 -8.91 11.01 4.63
CA THR A 3 -8.28 10.82 5.95
C THR A 3 -9.29 10.80 7.08
N SER A 4 -10.34 11.63 7.01
CA SER A 4 -11.45 11.61 7.98
C SER A 4 -12.23 10.30 7.92
N THR A 5 -12.47 9.73 6.73
CA THR A 5 -13.07 8.39 6.59
C THR A 5 -12.17 7.30 7.17
N LEU A 6 -10.85 7.40 6.95
CA LEU A 6 -9.89 6.45 7.50
C LEU A 6 -9.82 6.49 9.04
N LEU A 7 -10.03 7.66 9.65
CA LEU A 7 -10.11 7.82 11.10
C LEU A 7 -11.43 7.29 11.68
N ALA A 8 -12.53 7.40 10.95
CA ALA A 8 -13.85 6.99 11.42
C ALA A 8 -14.15 5.48 11.22
N THR A 9 -13.41 4.80 10.33
CA THR A 9 -13.67 3.38 10.04
C THR A 9 -13.10 2.46 11.11
N GLU A 10 -13.90 1.47 11.50
CA GLU A 10 -13.52 0.38 12.41
C GLU A 10 -13.12 -0.91 11.65
N THR A 11 -13.18 -0.90 10.31
CA THR A 11 -12.86 -2.06 9.47
C THR A 11 -11.34 -2.21 9.29
N PRO A 12 -10.85 -3.40 8.85
CA PRO A 12 -9.47 -3.54 8.39
C PRO A 12 -9.10 -2.49 7.34
N LYS A 13 -7.89 -1.95 7.43
CA LYS A 13 -7.40 -0.84 6.59
C LYS A 13 -6.23 -1.33 5.75
N PHE A 14 -6.32 -1.17 4.43
CA PHE A 14 -5.29 -1.56 3.48
C PHE A 14 -4.70 -0.33 2.78
N ILE A 15 -3.39 -0.33 2.58
CA ILE A 15 -2.65 0.72 1.86
C ILE A 15 -1.79 0.06 0.78
N ALA A 16 -1.98 0.48 -0.47
CA ALA A 16 -1.12 0.13 -1.61
C ALA A 16 -0.35 1.39 -2.04
N PRO A 17 0.91 1.59 -1.56
CA PRO A 17 1.67 2.79 -1.86
C PRO A 17 2.04 2.87 -3.35
N ALA A 18 2.04 4.09 -3.89
CA ALA A 18 2.48 4.36 -5.25
C ALA A 18 3.22 5.71 -5.27
N MET A 19 4.55 5.68 -5.42
CA MET A 19 5.38 6.87 -5.38
C MET A 19 6.76 6.63 -6.00
N ASN A 20 7.52 7.70 -6.26
CA ASN A 20 8.92 7.58 -6.68
C ASN A 20 9.76 6.83 -5.62
N VAL A 21 10.79 6.10 -6.05
CA VAL A 21 11.68 5.34 -5.16
C VAL A 21 12.26 6.16 -4.01
N HIS A 22 12.71 7.40 -4.26
CA HIS A 22 13.28 8.26 -3.23
C HIS A 22 12.23 8.77 -2.24
N MET A 23 10.96 8.88 -2.67
CA MET A 23 9.85 9.17 -1.76
C MET A 23 9.54 7.94 -0.89
N TYR A 24 9.59 6.74 -1.47
CA TYR A 24 9.33 5.49 -0.75
C TYR A 24 10.42 5.22 0.30
N GLU A 25 11.68 5.29 -0.10
CA GLU A 25 12.85 5.04 0.75
C GLU A 25 13.14 6.18 1.74
N ASN A 26 12.44 7.31 1.63
CA ASN A 26 12.61 8.40 2.58
C ASN A 26 12.38 7.90 4.02
N LYS A 27 13.31 8.24 4.91
CA LYS A 27 13.27 7.83 6.32
C LYS A 27 11.94 8.16 6.99
N ARG A 28 11.33 9.32 6.68
CA ARG A 28 10.03 9.71 7.23
C ARG A 28 8.89 8.87 6.70
N THR A 29 8.89 8.55 5.40
CA THR A 29 7.91 7.62 4.81
C THR A 29 7.99 6.26 5.48
N GLN A 30 9.20 5.69 5.63
CA GLN A 30 9.40 4.39 6.27
C GLN A 30 8.98 4.40 7.74
N GLN A 31 9.29 5.46 8.49
CA GLN A 31 8.81 5.62 9.87
C GLN A 31 7.28 5.66 9.97
N ASN A 32 6.62 6.42 9.09
CA ASN A 32 5.16 6.50 9.07
C ASN A 32 4.52 5.15 8.69
N ILE A 33 5.10 4.43 7.73
CA ILE A 33 4.65 3.09 7.35
C ILE A 33 4.75 2.14 8.56
N ASN A 34 5.84 2.17 9.30
CA ASN A 34 6.04 1.30 10.46
C ASN A 34 5.04 1.61 11.58
N ILE A 35 4.81 2.89 11.90
CA ILE A 35 3.79 3.29 12.88
C ILE A 35 2.41 2.78 12.46
N LEU A 36 2.03 2.95 11.19
CA LEU A 36 0.74 2.48 10.70
C LEU A 36 0.65 0.94 10.71
N LYS A 37 1.73 0.22 10.41
CA LYS A 37 1.79 -1.24 10.56
C LYS A 37 1.57 -1.67 12.02
N GLU A 38 2.18 -0.97 12.98
CA GLU A 38 1.99 -1.18 14.42
C GLU A 38 0.53 -0.89 14.84
N ASP A 39 -0.10 0.13 14.26
CA ASP A 39 -1.51 0.48 14.46
C ASP A 39 -2.50 -0.49 13.75
N GLY A 40 -2.01 -1.56 13.13
CA GLY A 40 -2.82 -2.61 12.50
C GLY A 40 -3.22 -2.34 11.06
N TYR A 41 -2.59 -1.39 10.36
CA TYR A 41 -2.80 -1.19 8.93
C TYR A 41 -2.06 -2.26 8.11
N HIS A 42 -2.74 -2.82 7.12
CA HIS A 42 -2.17 -3.76 6.17
C HIS A 42 -1.53 -3.00 5.00
N PHE A 43 -0.25 -3.27 4.74
CA PHE A 43 0.45 -2.68 3.59
C PHE A 43 0.64 -3.73 2.49
N ILE A 44 0.26 -3.35 1.28
CA ILE A 44 0.57 -4.07 0.05
C ILE A 44 1.83 -3.40 -0.50
N GLU A 45 2.97 -4.07 -0.39
CA GLU A 45 4.26 -3.49 -0.79
C GLU A 45 4.24 -3.08 -2.26
N PRO A 46 4.81 -1.92 -2.62
CA PRO A 46 4.90 -1.52 -4.01
C PRO A 46 5.83 -2.46 -4.78
N GLY A 47 5.46 -2.72 -6.03
CA GLY A 47 6.30 -3.44 -6.97
C GLY A 47 7.49 -2.59 -7.47
N SER A 48 8.35 -3.26 -8.23
CA SER A 48 9.40 -2.63 -9.02
C SER A 48 8.96 -2.56 -10.48
N GLY A 49 9.19 -1.44 -11.14
CA GLY A 49 8.81 -1.28 -12.54
C GLY A 49 9.18 0.09 -13.10
N PHE A 50 8.81 0.34 -14.35
CA PHE A 50 9.04 1.63 -14.97
C PHE A 50 8.23 2.72 -14.26
N LEU A 51 8.93 3.70 -13.71
CA LEU A 51 8.35 4.84 -13.02
C LEU A 51 8.20 6.03 -13.97
N ALA A 52 7.30 6.96 -13.64
CA ALA A 52 7.06 8.16 -14.45
C ALA A 52 8.32 9.04 -14.65
N CYS A 53 9.34 8.91 -13.79
CA CYS A 53 10.63 9.59 -13.92
C CYS A 53 11.59 8.94 -14.92
N GLY A 54 11.22 7.83 -15.56
CA GLY A 54 12.01 7.18 -16.61
C GLY A 54 12.97 6.08 -16.13
N TYR A 55 12.98 5.76 -14.83
CA TYR A 55 13.81 4.69 -14.26
C TYR A 55 12.97 3.49 -13.86
N VAL A 56 13.59 2.31 -13.86
CA VAL A 56 13.02 1.10 -13.27
C VAL A 56 13.46 1.03 -11.80
N ALA A 57 12.52 1.17 -10.89
CA ALA A 57 12.80 1.12 -9.46
C ALA A 57 11.55 0.69 -8.66
N LYS A 58 11.75 0.41 -7.37
CA LYS A 58 10.65 0.14 -6.43
C LYS A 58 9.81 1.42 -6.21
N GLY A 59 8.51 1.24 -6.00
CA GLY A 59 7.58 2.35 -5.73
C GLY A 59 6.40 2.42 -6.71
N ARG A 60 6.42 1.61 -7.77
CA ARG A 60 5.25 1.40 -8.61
C ARG A 60 4.17 0.71 -7.77
N MET A 61 2.92 1.17 -7.86
CA MET A 61 1.80 0.47 -7.25
C MET A 61 1.82 -1.01 -7.68
N GLU A 62 1.51 -1.90 -6.76
CA GLU A 62 1.32 -3.31 -7.11
C GLU A 62 0.17 -3.48 -8.13
N GLU A 63 0.20 -4.56 -8.90
CA GLU A 63 -0.83 -4.84 -9.90
C GLU A 63 -2.23 -4.94 -9.25
N PRO A 64 -3.28 -4.38 -9.88
CA PRO A 64 -4.63 -4.40 -9.33
C PRO A 64 -5.13 -5.80 -8.95
N LEU A 65 -4.84 -6.81 -9.78
CA LEU A 65 -5.24 -8.20 -9.49
C LEU A 65 -4.53 -8.78 -8.27
N GLN A 66 -3.28 -8.37 -8.05
CA GLN A 66 -2.52 -8.79 -6.88
C GLN A 66 -3.01 -8.07 -5.62
N ILE A 67 -3.39 -6.79 -5.73
CA ILE A 67 -4.04 -6.04 -4.63
C ILE A 67 -5.34 -6.73 -4.22
N VAL A 68 -6.19 -7.07 -5.19
CA VAL A 68 -7.45 -7.80 -4.95
C VAL A 68 -7.18 -9.14 -4.30
N SER A 69 -6.22 -9.92 -4.82
CA SER A 69 -5.85 -11.22 -4.25
C SER A 69 -5.43 -11.14 -2.78
N VAL A 70 -4.68 -10.10 -2.38
CA VAL A 70 -4.29 -9.89 -0.97
C VAL A 70 -5.50 -9.60 -0.08
N ILE A 71 -6.43 -8.77 -0.57
CA ILE A 71 -7.65 -8.40 0.15
C ILE A 71 -8.56 -9.63 0.29
N ASP A 72 -8.77 -10.36 -0.79
CA ASP A 72 -9.57 -11.59 -0.82
C ASP A 72 -9.02 -12.65 0.13
N ALA A 73 -7.70 -12.85 0.13
CA ALA A 73 -7.05 -13.78 1.04
C ALA A 73 -7.24 -13.39 2.52
N HIS A 74 -7.23 -12.10 2.84
CA HIS A 74 -7.49 -11.62 4.20
C HIS A 74 -8.94 -11.90 4.64
N PHE A 75 -9.91 -11.66 3.76
CA PHE A 75 -11.33 -11.87 4.07
C PHE A 75 -11.82 -13.30 3.78
N LYS A 76 -10.95 -14.17 3.25
CA LYS A 76 -11.28 -15.54 2.79
C LYS A 76 -12.38 -15.56 1.72
N ILE A 77 -12.41 -14.53 0.88
CA ILE A 77 -13.33 -14.45 -0.25
C ILE A 77 -12.69 -15.22 -1.41
N VAL A 78 -13.37 -16.23 -1.95
CA VAL A 78 -12.96 -16.91 -3.19
C VAL A 78 -13.78 -16.29 -4.30
N ILE A 79 -13.16 -15.49 -5.17
CA ILE A 79 -13.80 -15.04 -6.41
C ILE A 79 -13.82 -16.25 -7.36
N VAL A 80 -15.02 -16.76 -7.63
CA VAL A 80 -15.29 -17.82 -8.63
C VAL A 80 -15.44 -17.17 -10.00
#